data_AF-A0A9W8CK47-F1
#
_entry.id   AF-A0A9W8CK47-F1
#
_cell.length_a   1.000
_cell.length_b   1.000
_cell.length_c   1.000
_cell.angle_alpha   90.00
_cell.angle_beta   90.00
_cell.angle_gamma   90.00
#
_symmetry.space_group_name_H-M   'P 1'
#
loop_
_entity.id
_entity.type
_entity.pdbx_description
1 polymer ?
#
loop_
_entity_poly.entity_id
_entity_poly.type
_entity_poly.pdbx_seq_one_letter_code
_entity_poly.pdbx_strand_id
1 'polypeptide(L)'
;MKFNSLLLAATALAASAVQAQSTCNEWSPCFREGYCDSDAMFCLWGLCDEAKSFNSTSCWKPEGCASQLVTFDSSADVIPIRTYSGNPNVNPYLSIFEPDNASIVDGALKLQMNYQAAQNKGFGATADASHTIQYGRVTARVKTASVAPGVVSSFIIRNDQTGDEIDFEWVGKDPSQVQTNYYFNDILDYTKMVAYNVGADTSKDYHDYTIDWSENSIQWLVDGKVIRVVNKADTLDAATGKYLFPTSEARVAFSIWDGGNSGAQGTAEWAGYPTPWGNGVSYQMFVDSVDVKCSGDQGTQTSTDAGEPSNPTSGPEPPVSNLPGGQKCRPRPY
;
A
#
# COMPACT_ATOMS: atom_id res chain seq x y z
N MET A 1 32.04 -37.50 58.70
CA MET A 1 30.71 -36.94 58.36
C MET A 1 30.52 -37.10 56.87
N LYS A 2 29.52 -37.88 56.44
CA LYS A 2 29.23 -38.15 55.03
C LYS A 2 28.41 -36.98 54.49
N PHE A 3 28.87 -36.31 53.43
CA PHE A 3 28.06 -35.37 52.66
C PHE A 3 27.62 -36.06 51.36
N ASN A 4 26.31 -36.32 51.26
CA ASN A 4 25.67 -36.79 50.04
C ASN A 4 25.63 -35.65 49.01
N SER A 5 26.13 -35.92 47.81
CA SER A 5 25.90 -35.08 46.63
C SER A 5 24.53 -35.43 46.03
N LEU A 6 23.62 -34.46 45.99
CA LEU A 6 22.41 -34.54 45.15
C LEU A 6 22.72 -33.90 43.79
N LEU A 7 22.73 -34.72 42.74
CA LEU A 7 22.58 -34.26 41.36
C LEU A 7 21.13 -33.77 41.17
N LEU A 8 20.94 -32.49 40.83
CA LEU A 8 19.70 -32.03 40.22
C LEU A 8 19.77 -32.29 38.71
N ALA A 9 18.93 -33.19 38.22
CA ALA A 9 18.66 -33.33 36.80
C ALA A 9 17.82 -32.13 36.32
N ALA A 10 18.38 -31.31 35.43
CA ALA A 10 17.62 -30.28 34.72
C ALA A 10 16.80 -30.94 33.62
N THR A 11 15.50 -31.14 33.84
CA THR A 11 14.56 -31.48 32.78
C THR A 11 14.31 -30.25 31.92
N ALA A 12 14.81 -30.27 30.69
CA ALA A 12 14.44 -29.31 29.66
C ALA A 12 12.95 -29.51 29.34
N LEU A 13 12.12 -28.52 29.69
CA LEU A 13 10.76 -28.41 29.17
C LEU A 13 10.88 -28.05 27.69
N ALA A 14 10.58 -29.01 26.82
CA ALA A 14 10.28 -28.71 25.43
C ALA A 14 9.03 -27.82 25.42
N ALA A 15 9.19 -26.56 25.02
CA ALA A 15 8.06 -25.71 24.68
C ALA A 15 7.41 -26.32 23.42
N SER A 16 6.30 -27.03 23.61
CA SER A 16 5.42 -27.39 22.51
C SER A 16 4.97 -26.08 21.87
N ALA A 17 5.30 -25.88 20.59
CA ALA A 17 4.66 -24.84 19.80
C ALA A 17 3.16 -25.15 19.82
N VAL A 18 2.37 -24.36 20.56
CA VAL A 18 0.93 -24.36 20.42
C VAL A 18 0.68 -23.84 19.00
N GLN A 19 0.39 -24.76 18.08
CA GLN A 19 -0.19 -24.38 16.79
C GLN A 19 -1.42 -23.55 17.12
N ALA A 20 -1.40 -22.26 16.74
CA ALA A 20 -2.55 -21.39 16.84
C ALA A 20 -3.71 -22.13 16.14
N GLN A 21 -4.67 -22.58 16.93
CA GLN A 21 -5.78 -23.33 16.41
C GLN A 21 -6.63 -22.35 15.61
N SER A 22 -6.77 -22.60 14.31
CA SER A 22 -7.65 -21.87 13.39
C SER A 22 -8.94 -21.47 14.12
N THR A 23 -9.21 -20.18 14.24
CA THR A 23 -10.41 -19.65 14.88
C THR A 23 -11.60 -19.59 13.94
N CYS A 24 -11.33 -19.64 12.64
CA CYS A 24 -12.32 -19.49 11.58
C CYS A 24 -12.83 -20.84 11.06
N ASN A 25 -13.93 -20.81 10.31
CA ASN A 25 -14.53 -21.99 9.68
C ASN A 25 -14.65 -21.78 8.16
N GLU A 26 -15.04 -22.82 7.43
CA GLU A 26 -15.13 -22.78 5.96
C GLU A 26 -16.09 -21.71 5.39
N TRP A 27 -17.06 -21.25 6.18
CA TRP A 27 -18.07 -20.25 5.77
C TRP A 27 -17.64 -18.82 6.05
N SER A 28 -16.69 -18.63 6.95
CA SER A 28 -16.09 -17.33 7.29
C SER A 28 -14.58 -17.53 7.41
N PRO A 29 -13.88 -17.80 6.30
CA PRO A 29 -12.57 -18.42 6.32
C PRO A 29 -11.42 -17.48 6.68
N CYS A 30 -11.63 -16.17 6.57
CA CYS A 30 -10.58 -15.16 6.66
C CYS A 30 -10.62 -14.46 8.02
N PHE A 31 -9.50 -14.52 8.76
CA PHE A 31 -9.38 -13.85 10.05
C PHE A 31 -8.81 -12.44 9.89
N ARG A 32 -9.43 -11.46 10.53
CA ARG A 32 -8.90 -10.10 10.68
C ARG A 32 -9.33 -9.51 12.02
N GLU A 33 -8.38 -8.96 12.77
CA GLU A 33 -8.64 -8.15 13.99
C GLU A 33 -9.60 -8.78 15.01
N GLY A 34 -9.59 -10.11 15.16
CA GLY A 34 -10.44 -10.82 16.12
C GLY A 34 -11.77 -11.36 15.56
N TYR A 35 -12.05 -11.11 14.28
CA TYR A 35 -13.28 -11.53 13.62
C TYR A 35 -12.97 -12.42 12.41
N CYS A 36 -13.92 -13.28 12.04
CA CYS A 36 -13.86 -14.15 10.88
C CYS A 36 -14.97 -13.76 9.91
N ASP A 37 -14.63 -13.59 8.63
CA ASP A 37 -15.60 -13.30 7.57
C ASP A 37 -15.13 -13.91 6.24
N SER A 38 -15.97 -13.84 5.21
CA SER A 38 -15.67 -14.20 3.82
C SER A 38 -15.55 -12.99 2.90
N ASP A 39 -15.89 -11.80 3.37
CA ASP A 39 -15.78 -10.55 2.63
C ASP A 39 -14.32 -10.23 2.26
N ALA A 40 -14.13 -9.58 1.11
CA ALA A 40 -12.82 -9.12 0.66
C ALA A 40 -12.09 -8.24 1.70
N MET A 41 -12.83 -7.50 2.55
CA MET A 41 -12.27 -6.74 3.67
C MET A 41 -11.50 -7.58 4.69
N PHE A 42 -11.83 -8.87 4.76
CA PHE A 42 -11.18 -9.84 5.64
C PHE A 42 -10.18 -10.70 4.87
N CYS A 43 -10.46 -11.00 3.62
CA CYS A 43 -9.68 -11.95 2.84
C CYS A 43 -8.51 -11.33 2.09
N LEU A 44 -8.51 -10.01 1.83
CA LEU A 44 -7.43 -9.36 1.10
C LEU A 44 -6.07 -9.56 1.79
N TRP A 45 -5.06 -9.98 1.02
CA TRP A 45 -3.71 -10.10 1.54
C TRP A 45 -3.16 -8.75 2.03
N GLY A 46 -2.47 -8.80 3.18
CA GLY A 46 -2.12 -7.63 4.00
C GLY A 46 -3.03 -7.49 5.21
N LEU A 47 -4.34 -7.68 5.02
CA LEU A 47 -5.36 -7.53 6.07
C LEU A 47 -5.73 -8.86 6.75
N CYS A 48 -5.58 -9.96 6.01
CA CYS A 48 -5.91 -11.31 6.45
C CYS A 48 -4.74 -11.97 7.21
N ASP A 49 -5.00 -12.46 8.42
CA ASP A 49 -4.05 -13.24 9.23
C ASP A 49 -4.14 -14.72 8.84
N GLU A 50 -3.21 -15.19 8.01
CA GLU A 50 -3.16 -16.58 7.55
C GLU A 50 -3.05 -17.59 8.70
N ALA A 51 -2.36 -17.25 9.78
CA ALA A 51 -2.10 -18.16 10.90
C ALA A 51 -3.35 -18.43 11.75
N LYS A 52 -4.33 -17.51 11.73
CA LYS A 52 -5.61 -17.64 12.47
C LYS A 52 -6.81 -17.95 11.58
N SER A 53 -6.62 -17.87 10.27
CA SER A 53 -7.63 -18.20 9.26
C SER A 53 -7.91 -19.70 9.19
N PHE A 54 -9.00 -20.09 8.51
CA PHE A 54 -9.48 -21.48 8.45
C PHE A 54 -8.43 -22.45 7.89
N ASN A 55 -7.69 -22.04 6.85
CA ASN A 55 -6.55 -22.79 6.32
C ASN A 55 -5.60 -21.86 5.54
N SER A 56 -4.49 -22.42 5.03
CA SER A 56 -3.44 -21.69 4.30
C SER A 56 -3.85 -21.08 2.95
N THR A 57 -5.10 -21.30 2.51
CA THR A 57 -5.67 -20.74 1.28
C THR A 57 -6.84 -19.80 1.53
N SER A 58 -7.17 -19.51 2.79
CA SER A 58 -8.24 -18.57 3.14
C SER A 58 -7.93 -17.15 2.65
N CYS A 59 -6.73 -16.65 2.94
CA CYS A 59 -6.33 -15.31 2.55
C CYS A 59 -6.02 -15.27 1.04
N TRP A 60 -6.52 -14.24 0.37
CA TRP A 60 -6.36 -14.04 -1.05
C TRP A 60 -4.95 -13.58 -1.36
N LYS A 61 -4.11 -14.52 -1.81
CA LYS A 61 -2.75 -14.19 -2.23
C LYS A 61 -2.77 -13.13 -3.32
N PRO A 62 -1.82 -12.18 -3.29
CA PRO A 62 -1.72 -11.19 -4.34
C PRO A 62 -1.30 -11.89 -5.65
N GLU A 63 -1.76 -11.39 -6.79
CA GLU A 63 -1.32 -11.90 -8.11
C GLU A 63 0.07 -11.37 -8.50
N GLY A 64 0.86 -10.89 -7.52
CA GLY A 64 2.16 -10.28 -7.75
C GLY A 64 2.09 -8.95 -8.49
N CYS A 65 3.25 -8.51 -8.94
CA CYS A 65 3.40 -7.29 -9.73
C CYS A 65 2.94 -7.48 -11.17
N ALA A 66 2.21 -6.49 -11.68
CA ALA A 66 1.85 -6.35 -13.08
C ALA A 66 2.27 -4.95 -13.57
N SER A 67 3.15 -4.90 -14.56
CA SER A 67 3.53 -3.64 -15.21
C SER A 67 2.33 -3.08 -15.97
N GLN A 68 1.89 -1.89 -15.58
CA GLN A 68 0.65 -1.30 -16.09
C GLN A 68 0.66 0.21 -15.94
N LEU A 69 -0.11 0.87 -16.81
CA LEU A 69 -0.46 2.28 -16.67
C LEU A 69 -1.95 2.35 -16.33
N VAL A 70 -2.27 2.92 -15.18
CA VAL A 70 -3.65 3.21 -14.75
C VAL A 70 -3.90 4.69 -14.96
N THR A 71 -4.88 5.04 -15.79
CA THR A 71 -5.28 6.43 -16.11
C THR A 71 -6.62 6.84 -15.49
N PHE A 72 -7.24 5.96 -14.68
CA PHE A 72 -8.50 6.25 -13.98
C PHE A 72 -9.62 6.79 -14.89
N ASP A 73 -9.77 6.23 -16.08
CA ASP A 73 -10.79 6.62 -17.06
C ASP A 73 -12.16 5.97 -16.78
N SER A 74 -12.21 4.97 -15.91
CA SER A 74 -13.41 4.20 -15.59
C SER A 74 -13.75 4.28 -14.11
N SER A 75 -15.04 4.41 -13.78
CA SER A 75 -15.50 4.29 -12.39
C SER A 75 -15.26 2.90 -11.78
N ALA A 76 -14.89 1.91 -12.59
CA ALA A 76 -14.48 0.58 -12.10
C ALA A 76 -13.00 0.53 -11.69
N ASP A 77 -12.21 1.57 -12.00
CA ASP A 77 -10.78 1.60 -11.69
C ASP A 77 -10.52 1.75 -10.18
N VAL A 78 -11.48 2.28 -9.44
CA VAL A 78 -11.55 2.19 -7.99
C VAL A 78 -12.93 1.70 -7.56
N ILE A 79 -12.97 0.68 -6.72
CA ILE A 79 -14.22 0.17 -6.14
C ILE A 79 -14.12 0.06 -4.63
N PRO A 80 -15.23 0.11 -3.88
CA PRO A 80 -15.23 -0.27 -2.48
C PRO A 80 -14.72 -1.70 -2.31
N ILE A 81 -13.81 -1.92 -1.37
CA ILE A 81 -13.21 -3.24 -1.11
C ILE A 81 -14.27 -4.32 -0.91
N ARG A 82 -15.43 -4.03 -0.31
CA ARG A 82 -16.53 -5.00 -0.11
C ARG A 82 -17.09 -5.58 -1.41
N THR A 83 -16.94 -4.86 -2.51
CA THR A 83 -17.43 -5.28 -3.83
C THR A 83 -16.37 -6.00 -4.65
N TYR A 84 -15.13 -6.07 -4.14
CA TYR A 84 -14.03 -6.69 -4.84
C TYR A 84 -14.23 -8.20 -5.00
N SER A 85 -14.12 -8.67 -6.24
CA SER A 85 -14.33 -10.07 -6.61
C SER A 85 -13.05 -10.92 -6.55
N GLY A 86 -11.92 -10.32 -6.17
CA GLY A 86 -10.62 -11.00 -6.10
C GLY A 86 -9.82 -11.02 -7.40
N ASN A 87 -10.25 -10.28 -8.44
CA ASN A 87 -9.51 -10.19 -9.71
C ASN A 87 -8.83 -8.82 -9.87
N PRO A 88 -7.50 -8.73 -9.67
CA PRO A 88 -6.79 -7.46 -9.68
C PRO A 88 -6.66 -6.84 -11.08
N ASN A 89 -6.87 -7.62 -12.15
CA ASN A 89 -6.84 -7.14 -13.53
C ASN A 89 -8.11 -6.38 -13.94
N VAL A 90 -9.17 -6.44 -13.13
CA VAL A 90 -10.46 -5.76 -13.41
C VAL A 90 -10.59 -4.48 -12.62
N ASN A 91 -10.10 -4.49 -11.38
CA ASN A 91 -10.19 -3.36 -10.46
C ASN A 91 -8.78 -3.05 -9.95
N PRO A 92 -8.04 -2.13 -10.57
CA PRO A 92 -6.66 -1.85 -10.21
C PRO A 92 -6.51 -1.25 -8.81
N TYR A 93 -7.51 -0.52 -8.30
CA TYR A 93 -7.51 0.04 -6.95
C TYR A 93 -8.77 -0.29 -6.17
N LEU A 94 -8.62 -0.38 -4.84
CA LEU A 94 -9.68 -0.67 -3.88
C LEU A 94 -9.74 0.43 -2.84
N SER A 95 -10.91 1.04 -2.64
CA SER A 95 -11.14 1.91 -1.49
C SER A 95 -11.35 1.04 -0.25
N ILE A 96 -10.50 1.18 0.76
CA ILE A 96 -10.45 0.25 1.90
C ILE A 96 -11.17 0.73 3.16
N PHE A 97 -11.77 1.93 3.12
CA PHE A 97 -12.50 2.52 4.24
C PHE A 97 -14.01 2.58 4.02
N GLU A 98 -14.74 2.51 5.12
CA GLU A 98 -16.18 2.70 5.18
C GLU A 98 -16.49 3.78 6.23
N PRO A 99 -17.19 4.89 5.88
CA PRO A 99 -17.79 5.18 4.58
C PRO A 99 -16.76 5.40 3.45
N ASP A 100 -17.11 4.98 2.24
CA ASP A 100 -16.29 5.22 1.07
C ASP A 100 -16.18 6.71 0.73
N ASN A 101 -14.94 7.16 0.53
CA ASN A 101 -14.55 8.52 0.18
C ASN A 101 -13.59 8.55 -1.01
N ALA A 102 -13.50 7.47 -1.77
CA ALA A 102 -12.79 7.41 -3.04
C ALA A 102 -13.79 7.44 -4.21
N SER A 103 -13.41 8.05 -5.32
CA SER A 103 -14.21 8.06 -6.55
C SER A 103 -13.35 8.47 -7.73
N ILE A 104 -13.78 8.15 -8.94
CA ILE A 104 -13.18 8.73 -10.15
C ILE A 104 -13.95 9.99 -10.53
N VAL A 105 -13.22 11.09 -10.75
CA VAL A 105 -13.77 12.38 -11.19
C VAL A 105 -12.84 12.95 -12.25
N ASP A 106 -13.39 13.29 -13.42
CA ASP A 106 -12.67 13.92 -14.54
C ASP A 106 -11.38 13.19 -14.96
N GLY A 107 -11.40 11.86 -14.98
CA GLY A 107 -10.24 11.04 -15.37
C GLY A 107 -9.16 10.90 -14.29
N ALA A 108 -9.48 11.20 -13.02
CA ALA A 108 -8.54 11.05 -11.91
C ALA A 108 -9.18 10.34 -10.72
N LEU A 109 -8.38 9.57 -9.98
CA LEU A 109 -8.74 9.10 -8.66
C LEU A 109 -8.79 10.29 -7.70
N LYS A 110 -9.98 10.59 -7.19
CA LYS A 110 -10.21 11.57 -6.14
C LYS A 110 -10.38 10.86 -4.80
N LEU A 111 -9.54 11.22 -3.83
CA LEU A 111 -9.71 10.84 -2.43
C LEU A 111 -10.14 12.08 -1.64
N GLN A 112 -11.22 11.97 -0.88
CA GLN A 112 -11.76 13.10 -0.12
C GLN A 112 -11.72 12.83 1.39
N MET A 113 -11.59 13.90 2.15
CA MET A 113 -11.67 13.89 3.61
C MET A 113 -12.77 14.83 4.08
N ASN A 114 -13.72 14.25 4.80
CA ASN A 114 -14.91 14.94 5.29
C ASN A 114 -14.92 14.95 6.82
N TYR A 115 -15.43 16.02 7.42
CA TYR A 115 -15.56 16.11 8.86
C TYR A 115 -16.58 15.10 9.40
N GLN A 116 -16.20 14.31 10.41
CA GLN A 116 -17.11 13.45 11.15
C GLN A 116 -17.35 14.01 12.56
N ALA A 117 -18.50 14.66 12.73
CA ALA A 117 -18.89 15.31 13.99
C ALA A 117 -18.88 14.35 15.20
N ALA A 118 -19.25 13.08 14.99
CA ALA A 118 -19.25 12.08 16.06
C ALA A 118 -17.85 11.75 16.59
N GLN A 119 -16.81 11.94 15.77
CA GLN A 119 -15.41 11.66 16.12
C GLN A 119 -14.60 12.94 16.38
N ASN A 120 -15.18 14.11 16.12
CA ASN A 120 -14.52 15.41 16.20
C ASN A 120 -13.20 15.46 15.40
N LYS A 121 -13.18 14.80 14.25
CA LYS A 121 -12.03 14.74 13.32
C LYS A 121 -12.50 14.49 11.88
N GLY A 122 -11.59 14.69 10.93
CA GLY A 122 -11.75 14.27 9.55
C GLY A 122 -11.71 12.75 9.40
N PHE A 123 -12.50 12.27 8.45
CA PHE A 123 -12.46 10.90 7.98
C PHE A 123 -12.15 10.92 6.49
N GLY A 124 -10.99 10.35 6.16
CA GLY A 124 -10.41 10.39 4.84
C GLY A 124 -10.77 9.16 4.00
N ALA A 125 -9.84 8.80 3.13
CA ALA A 125 -9.89 7.62 2.27
C ALA A 125 -8.48 7.06 2.08
N THR A 126 -8.40 5.75 1.86
CA THR A 126 -7.22 5.08 1.34
C THR A 126 -7.64 4.22 0.15
N ALA A 127 -6.91 4.32 -0.95
CA ALA A 127 -7.04 3.47 -2.11
C ALA A 127 -5.79 2.60 -2.28
N ASP A 128 -5.94 1.29 -2.14
CA ASP A 128 -4.88 0.30 -2.28
C ASP A 128 -4.88 -0.30 -3.67
N ALA A 129 -3.71 -0.46 -4.27
CA ALA A 129 -3.55 -1.23 -5.49
C ALA A 129 -3.90 -2.70 -5.25
N SER A 130 -4.62 -3.30 -6.19
CA SER A 130 -5.00 -4.70 -6.15
C SER A 130 -3.81 -5.63 -6.41
N HIS A 131 -2.88 -5.21 -7.29
CA HIS A 131 -1.58 -5.83 -7.47
C HIS A 131 -0.58 -5.36 -6.42
N THR A 132 0.37 -6.23 -6.09
CA THR A 132 1.51 -5.94 -5.23
C THR A 132 2.74 -5.57 -6.05
N ILE A 133 3.81 -5.15 -5.39
CA ILE A 133 5.12 -4.90 -5.99
C ILE A 133 6.19 -5.40 -5.05
N GLN A 134 7.17 -6.14 -5.58
CA GLN A 134 8.43 -6.40 -4.90
C GLN A 134 9.55 -5.95 -5.83
N TYR A 135 10.05 -4.74 -5.57
CA TYR A 135 10.95 -4.00 -6.46
C TYR A 135 10.32 -3.61 -7.81
N GLY A 136 10.87 -2.55 -8.40
CA GLY A 136 10.38 -1.91 -9.61
C GLY A 136 10.28 -0.40 -9.45
N ARG A 137 9.63 0.24 -10.41
CA ARG A 137 9.40 1.69 -10.43
C ARG A 137 7.90 1.96 -10.40
N VAL A 138 7.46 2.80 -9.48
CA VAL A 138 6.09 3.32 -9.43
C VAL A 138 6.15 4.82 -9.58
N THR A 139 5.55 5.35 -10.64
CA THR A 139 5.41 6.80 -10.87
C THR A 139 3.94 7.17 -10.77
N ALA A 140 3.60 8.01 -9.81
CA ALA A 140 2.24 8.52 -9.63
C ALA A 140 2.20 10.01 -9.95
N ARG A 141 1.21 10.42 -10.75
CA ARG A 141 0.96 11.81 -11.07
C ARG A 141 -0.07 12.37 -10.09
N VAL A 142 0.38 13.17 -9.12
CA VAL A 142 -0.40 13.53 -7.93
C VAL A 142 -0.54 15.05 -7.80
N LYS A 143 -1.74 15.49 -7.43
CA LYS A 143 -2.05 16.83 -6.93
C LYS A 143 -2.55 16.70 -5.48
N THR A 144 -1.85 17.34 -4.55
CA THR A 144 -2.04 17.14 -3.12
C THR A 144 -3.27 17.88 -2.60
N ALA A 145 -3.71 17.53 -1.38
CA ALA A 145 -5.07 17.89 -0.97
C ALA A 145 -5.32 19.38 -0.72
N SER A 146 -4.37 20.06 -0.06
CA SER A 146 -4.66 21.35 0.56
C SER A 146 -3.39 22.05 1.05
N VAL A 147 -3.50 23.36 1.24
CA VAL A 147 -2.55 24.20 2.00
C VAL A 147 -2.96 24.35 3.47
N ALA A 148 -3.99 23.63 3.92
CA ALA A 148 -4.47 23.65 5.28
C ALA A 148 -3.54 22.84 6.20
N PRO A 149 -3.14 23.37 7.37
CA PRO A 149 -2.43 22.57 8.35
C PRO A 149 -3.28 21.36 8.76
N GLY A 150 -2.61 20.28 9.12
CA GLY A 150 -3.22 19.06 9.63
C GLY A 150 -3.75 18.10 8.55
N VAL A 151 -3.96 18.58 7.33
CA VAL A 151 -4.32 17.75 6.18
C VAL A 151 -3.06 17.08 5.63
N VAL A 152 -3.09 15.76 5.54
CA VAL A 152 -1.99 14.96 4.99
C VAL A 152 -2.47 14.21 3.75
N SER A 153 -1.67 14.27 2.68
CA SER A 153 -1.76 13.37 1.54
C SER A 153 -0.58 12.40 1.58
N SER A 154 -0.75 11.16 1.13
CA SER A 154 0.33 10.19 1.07
C SER A 154 0.28 9.32 -0.19
N PHE A 155 1.46 8.90 -0.61
CA PHE A 155 1.70 7.83 -1.57
C PHE A 155 2.69 6.87 -0.92
N ILE A 156 2.23 5.66 -0.61
CA ILE A 156 2.95 4.68 0.20
C ILE A 156 3.10 3.37 -0.57
N ILE A 157 4.25 2.72 -0.44
CA ILE A 157 4.44 1.30 -0.74
C ILE A 157 4.61 0.57 0.60
N ARG A 158 3.61 -0.20 1.04
CA ARG A 158 3.60 -0.83 2.37
C ARG A 158 3.20 -2.30 2.34
N ASN A 159 3.84 -3.09 3.20
CA ASN A 159 3.42 -4.43 3.55
C ASN A 159 2.89 -4.43 5.00
N ASP A 160 1.59 -4.58 5.18
CA ASP A 160 0.95 -4.53 6.51
C ASP A 160 1.25 -5.74 7.42
N GLN A 161 1.77 -6.83 6.87
CA GLN A 161 2.13 -8.02 7.66
C GLN A 161 3.53 -7.91 8.25
N THR A 162 4.46 -7.29 7.52
CA THR A 162 5.86 -7.13 7.93
C THR A 162 6.10 -5.79 8.59
N GLY A 163 5.47 -4.73 8.10
CA GLY A 163 5.74 -3.35 8.50
C GLY A 163 6.84 -2.67 7.67
N ASP A 164 7.21 -3.25 6.52
CA ASP A 164 8.05 -2.56 5.54
C ASP A 164 7.25 -1.45 4.84
N GLU A 165 7.84 -0.26 4.74
CA GLU A 165 7.19 0.93 4.19
C GLU A 165 8.19 1.84 3.45
N ILE A 166 7.74 2.44 2.35
CA ILE A 166 8.42 3.49 1.60
C ILE A 166 7.38 4.53 1.20
N ASP A 167 7.61 5.81 1.50
CA ASP A 167 6.55 6.81 1.35
C ASP A 167 7.01 8.14 0.76
N PHE A 168 6.03 8.82 0.18
CA PHE A 168 5.94 10.27 0.08
C PHE A 168 4.77 10.74 0.96
N GLU A 169 5.00 11.78 1.76
CA GLU A 169 3.96 12.47 2.53
C GLU A 169 3.98 13.98 2.26
N TRP A 170 2.80 14.56 2.05
CA TRP A 170 2.63 16.01 1.92
C TRP A 170 1.76 16.50 3.07
N VAL A 171 2.29 17.48 3.81
CA VAL A 171 1.59 18.11 4.91
C VAL A 171 1.15 19.49 4.44
N GLY A 172 -0.16 19.77 4.50
CA GLY A 172 -0.69 21.02 3.94
C GLY A 172 -0.11 22.30 4.56
N LYS A 173 0.47 22.22 5.77
CA LYS A 173 1.18 23.36 6.39
C LYS A 173 2.44 23.80 5.60
N ASP A 174 3.02 22.89 4.81
CA ASP A 174 4.25 23.10 4.02
C ASP A 174 3.97 22.75 2.54
N PRO A 175 3.12 23.52 1.83
CA PRO A 175 2.52 23.09 0.56
C PRO A 175 3.51 22.97 -0.61
N SER A 176 4.72 23.51 -0.47
CA SER A 176 5.79 23.38 -1.45
C SER A 176 6.80 22.28 -1.14
N GLN A 177 6.55 21.47 -0.12
CA GLN A 177 7.44 20.39 0.29
C GLN A 177 6.77 19.04 0.16
N VAL A 178 7.58 18.05 -0.13
CA VAL A 178 7.25 16.64 0.05
C VAL A 178 8.23 16.02 1.04
N GLN A 179 7.75 15.18 1.92
CA GLN A 179 8.56 14.38 2.84
C GLN A 179 8.73 12.99 2.26
N THR A 180 9.92 12.44 2.41
CA THR A 180 10.23 11.06 2.06
C THR A 180 10.61 10.32 3.32
N ASN A 181 10.15 9.08 3.45
CA ASN A 181 10.52 8.24 4.57
C ASN A 181 10.47 6.75 4.19
N TYR A 182 11.01 5.92 5.08
CA TYR A 182 10.93 4.47 4.96
C TYR A 182 11.04 3.81 6.34
N TYR A 183 10.33 2.69 6.52
CA TYR A 183 10.39 1.87 7.73
C TYR A 183 10.70 0.42 7.37
N PHE A 184 11.39 -0.27 8.28
CA PHE A 184 11.68 -1.70 8.18
C PHE A 184 11.07 -2.39 9.39
N ASN A 185 10.18 -3.35 9.14
CA ASN A 185 9.47 -4.10 10.17
C ASN A 185 8.79 -3.27 11.28
N ASP A 186 8.06 -2.21 10.92
CA ASP A 186 7.39 -1.28 11.86
C ASP A 186 8.33 -0.63 12.89
N ILE A 187 9.65 -0.67 12.67
CA ILE A 187 10.63 0.00 13.53
C ILE A 187 10.58 1.49 13.19
N LEU A 188 9.82 2.23 13.99
CA LEU A 188 9.67 3.67 13.84
C LEU A 188 10.98 4.40 14.17
N ASP A 189 11.48 5.15 13.18
CA ASP A 189 12.61 6.05 13.30
C ASP A 189 12.27 7.40 12.69
N TYR A 190 11.81 8.32 13.53
CA TYR A 190 11.39 9.66 13.12
C TYR A 190 12.55 10.56 12.65
N THR A 191 13.79 10.10 12.71
CA THR A 191 14.96 10.86 12.24
C THR A 191 15.26 10.65 10.76
N LYS A 192 14.64 9.65 10.11
CA LYS A 192 14.86 9.30 8.70
C LYS A 192 14.04 10.12 7.70
N MET A 193 13.05 10.88 8.19
CA MET A 193 12.26 11.74 7.33
C MET A 193 13.17 12.82 6.71
N VAL A 194 13.09 12.97 5.38
CA VAL A 194 13.79 14.02 4.65
C VAL A 194 12.77 14.80 3.82
N ALA A 195 12.67 16.10 4.09
CA ALA A 195 11.85 17.02 3.30
C ALA A 195 12.62 17.53 2.07
N TYR A 196 11.91 17.64 0.95
CA TYR A 196 12.41 18.22 -0.30
C TYR A 196 11.48 19.35 -0.75
N ASN A 197 12.05 20.49 -1.12
CA ASN A 197 11.30 21.61 -1.68
C ASN A 197 11.05 21.39 -3.18
N VAL A 198 9.80 21.16 -3.55
CA VAL A 198 9.33 20.98 -4.94
C VAL A 198 9.45 22.29 -5.73
N GLY A 199 9.41 23.44 -5.04
CA GLY A 199 9.53 24.77 -5.65
C GLY A 199 8.21 25.33 -6.20
N ALA A 200 7.10 24.62 -6.01
CA ALA A 200 5.74 25.02 -6.37
C ALA A 200 4.75 24.54 -5.30
N ASP A 201 3.55 25.13 -5.29
CA ASP A 201 2.46 24.68 -4.42
C ASP A 201 1.82 23.41 -5.00
N THR A 202 2.09 22.27 -4.35
CA THR A 202 1.69 20.94 -4.83
C THR A 202 0.19 20.68 -4.80
N SER A 203 -0.60 21.57 -4.17
CA SER A 203 -2.07 21.48 -4.20
C SER A 203 -2.68 22.19 -5.40
N LYS A 204 -1.89 22.96 -6.17
CA LYS A 204 -2.36 23.71 -7.34
C LYS A 204 -2.21 22.92 -8.63
N ASP A 205 -1.13 22.18 -8.78
CA ASP A 205 -0.75 21.50 -10.01
C ASP A 205 -0.31 20.05 -9.75
N TYR A 206 -0.37 19.23 -10.80
CA TYR A 206 0.11 17.85 -10.76
C TYR A 206 1.62 17.77 -10.93
N HIS A 207 2.25 16.94 -10.12
CA HIS A 207 3.67 16.57 -10.21
C HIS A 207 3.81 15.05 -10.30
N ASP A 208 4.89 14.60 -10.92
CA ASP A 208 5.21 13.17 -11.01
C ASP A 208 6.10 12.78 -9.83
N TYR A 209 5.62 11.86 -9.00
CA TYR A 209 6.36 11.33 -7.85
C TYR A 209 6.70 9.87 -8.10
N THR A 210 7.99 9.55 -8.05
CA THR A 210 8.47 8.20 -8.37
C THR A 210 9.18 7.59 -7.18
N ILE A 211 8.81 6.34 -6.86
CA ILE A 211 9.61 5.45 -6.03
C ILE A 211 10.24 4.41 -6.97
N ASP A 212 11.57 4.42 -7.10
CA ASP A 212 12.36 3.41 -7.80
C ASP A 212 13.06 2.53 -6.76
N TRP A 213 12.53 1.33 -6.57
CA TRP A 213 12.90 0.43 -5.49
C TRP A 213 13.53 -0.83 -6.05
N SER A 214 14.72 -1.16 -5.55
CA SER A 214 15.48 -2.35 -5.92
C SER A 214 15.96 -3.07 -4.66
N GLU A 215 16.52 -4.26 -4.84
CA GLU A 215 17.11 -5.02 -3.73
C GLU A 215 18.22 -4.24 -2.99
N ASN A 216 18.88 -3.31 -3.68
CA ASN A 216 20.07 -2.62 -3.17
C ASN A 216 19.85 -1.13 -2.87
N SER A 217 18.78 -0.51 -3.37
CA SER A 217 18.53 0.91 -3.19
C SER A 217 17.07 1.30 -3.33
N ILE A 218 16.68 2.39 -2.68
CA ILE A 218 15.45 3.12 -2.92
C ILE A 218 15.82 4.51 -3.42
N GLN A 219 15.21 4.95 -4.51
CA GLN A 219 15.34 6.31 -5.01
C GLN A 219 13.96 6.97 -5.07
N TRP A 220 13.89 8.19 -4.57
CA TRP A 220 12.72 9.05 -4.71
C TRP A 220 13.01 10.08 -5.79
N LEU A 221 12.07 10.27 -6.70
CA LEU A 221 12.14 11.28 -7.74
C LEU A 221 10.91 12.17 -7.71
N VAL A 222 11.12 13.44 -8.06
CA VAL A 222 10.06 14.42 -8.31
C VAL A 222 10.30 15.00 -9.70
N ASP A 223 9.30 14.93 -10.58
CA ASP A 223 9.37 15.37 -11.98
C ASP A 223 10.60 14.83 -12.72
N GLY A 224 10.87 13.54 -12.52
CA GLY A 224 12.00 12.82 -13.13
C GLY A 224 13.38 13.12 -12.52
N LYS A 225 13.48 14.01 -11.53
CA LYS A 225 14.74 14.32 -10.84
C LYS A 225 14.86 13.51 -9.55
N VAL A 226 15.97 12.79 -9.38
CA VAL A 226 16.30 12.11 -8.12
C VAL A 226 16.50 13.15 -7.01
N ILE A 227 15.72 13.03 -5.94
CA ILE A 227 15.78 13.91 -4.77
C ILE A 227 16.39 13.23 -3.55
N ARG A 228 16.35 11.89 -3.50
CA ARG A 228 16.89 11.09 -2.40
C ARG A 228 17.29 9.71 -2.91
N VAL A 229 18.39 9.19 -2.38
CA VAL A 229 18.83 7.80 -2.55
C VAL A 229 19.14 7.22 -1.17
N VAL A 230 18.64 6.01 -0.90
CA VAL A 230 19.02 5.20 0.26
C VAL A 230 19.59 3.89 -0.26
N ASN A 231 20.85 3.60 0.02
CA ASN A 231 21.43 2.29 -0.30
C ASN A 231 21.24 1.33 0.88
N LYS A 232 20.89 0.08 0.59
CA LYS A 232 20.78 -0.97 1.60
C LYS A 232 22.07 -1.14 2.40
N ALA A 233 23.23 -1.01 1.75
CA ALA A 233 24.53 -1.10 2.43
C ALA A 233 24.69 -0.07 3.57
N ASP A 234 24.04 1.09 3.45
CA ASP A 234 24.11 2.18 4.43
C ASP A 234 23.13 1.99 5.61
N THR A 235 22.30 0.95 5.58
CA THR A 235 21.29 0.67 6.63
C THR A 235 21.69 -0.46 7.58
N LEU A 236 22.97 -0.86 7.57
CA LEU A 236 23.48 -1.88 8.48
C LEU A 236 23.37 -1.41 9.93
N ASP A 237 22.54 -2.08 10.71
CA ASP A 237 22.50 -1.91 12.15
C ASP A 237 23.68 -2.66 12.77
N ALA A 238 24.61 -1.91 13.36
CA ALA A 238 25.84 -2.47 13.93
C ALA A 238 25.58 -3.40 15.13
N ALA A 239 24.46 -3.22 15.83
CA ALA A 239 24.13 -4.03 17.00
C ALA A 239 23.63 -5.43 16.61
N THR A 240 22.84 -5.53 15.54
CA THR A 240 22.20 -6.79 15.09
C THR A 240 22.89 -7.41 13.88
N GLY A 241 23.72 -6.66 13.15
CA GLY A 241 24.32 -7.09 11.88
C GLY A 241 23.31 -7.24 10.74
N LYS A 242 22.11 -6.65 10.88
CA LYS A 242 21.04 -6.70 9.88
C LYS A 242 20.93 -5.38 9.14
N TYR A 243 20.57 -5.45 7.86
CA TYR A 243 20.19 -4.27 7.10
C TYR A 243 18.74 -3.90 7.42
N LEU A 244 18.52 -2.70 7.95
CA LEU A 244 17.19 -2.15 8.22
C LEU A 244 16.64 -1.52 6.95
N PHE A 245 16.29 -2.35 5.97
CA PHE A 245 15.91 -1.93 4.62
C PHE A 245 14.64 -2.69 4.15
N PRO A 246 13.63 -2.01 3.58
CA PRO A 246 12.43 -2.65 3.05
C PRO A 246 12.77 -3.69 1.97
N THR A 247 12.26 -4.91 2.14
CA THR A 247 12.52 -6.04 1.21
C THR A 247 11.28 -6.86 0.87
N SER A 248 10.18 -6.65 1.60
CA SER A 248 8.97 -7.44 1.50
C SER A 248 8.08 -6.93 0.38
N GLU A 249 7.53 -7.84 -0.44
CA GLU A 249 6.45 -7.52 -1.39
C GLU A 249 5.38 -6.65 -0.72
N ALA A 250 4.85 -5.62 -1.39
CA ALA A 250 4.03 -4.58 -0.76
C ALA A 250 2.94 -4.08 -1.71
N ARG A 251 1.95 -3.34 -1.21
CA ARG A 251 0.94 -2.65 -2.03
C ARG A 251 1.29 -1.17 -2.17
N VAL A 252 0.98 -0.62 -3.34
CA VAL A 252 0.91 0.83 -3.53
C VAL A 252 -0.41 1.32 -2.94
N ALA A 253 -0.38 2.40 -2.17
CA ALA A 253 -1.55 3.01 -1.58
C ALA A 253 -1.48 4.54 -1.70
N PHE A 254 -2.65 5.16 -1.86
CA PHE A 254 -2.81 6.60 -1.76
C PHE A 254 -3.80 6.92 -0.65
N SER A 255 -3.50 7.92 0.17
CA SER A 255 -4.38 8.29 1.28
C SER A 255 -4.47 9.78 1.51
N ILE A 256 -5.64 10.23 1.94
CA ILE A 256 -5.84 11.54 2.58
C ILE A 256 -6.29 11.32 4.01
N TRP A 257 -5.68 12.00 4.98
CA TRP A 257 -6.02 11.79 6.40
C TRP A 257 -5.81 13.03 7.28
N ASP A 258 -6.45 13.02 8.44
CA ASP A 258 -6.48 14.12 9.41
C ASP A 258 -5.36 13.93 10.44
N GLY A 259 -4.15 14.38 10.09
CA GLY A 259 -3.00 14.36 10.99
C GLY A 259 -3.15 15.34 12.13
N GLY A 260 -3.72 16.51 11.85
CA GLY A 260 -3.98 17.57 12.83
C GLY A 260 -4.93 17.14 13.94
N ASN A 261 -5.84 16.19 13.71
CA ASN A 261 -6.75 15.65 14.73
C ASN A 261 -6.55 14.14 14.94
N SER A 262 -5.31 13.65 14.73
CA SER A 262 -4.95 12.23 14.87
C SER A 262 -5.11 11.66 16.29
N GLY A 263 -5.09 12.51 17.31
CA GLY A 263 -5.13 12.11 18.73
C GLY A 263 -3.75 11.83 19.33
N ALA A 264 -2.70 11.74 18.51
CA ALA A 264 -1.31 11.66 18.95
C ALA A 264 -0.65 13.04 18.88
N GLN A 265 -0.14 13.55 20.01
CA GLN A 265 0.41 14.90 20.08
C GLN A 265 1.54 15.14 19.07
N GLY A 266 2.50 14.24 18.97
CA GLY A 266 3.61 14.38 18.02
C GLY A 266 3.16 14.41 16.56
N THR A 267 2.22 13.54 16.19
CA THR A 267 1.62 13.53 14.84
C THR A 267 0.85 14.80 14.55
N ALA A 268 0.08 15.31 15.52
CA ALA A 268 -0.66 16.55 15.37
C ALA A 268 0.26 17.77 15.22
N GLU A 269 1.35 17.84 15.99
CA GLU A 269 2.37 18.89 15.87
C GLU A 269 3.10 18.82 14.52
N TRP A 270 3.45 17.61 14.08
CA TRP A 270 4.05 17.37 12.76
C TRP A 270 3.12 17.76 11.62
N ALA A 271 1.83 17.39 11.67
CA ALA A 271 0.88 17.73 10.61
C ALA A 271 0.47 19.21 10.63
N GLY A 272 0.60 19.86 11.79
CA GLY A 272 0.07 21.20 12.05
C GLY A 272 -1.32 21.08 12.69
N TYR A 273 -1.40 21.40 13.99
CA TYR A 273 -2.63 21.31 14.77
C TYR A 273 -3.36 22.67 14.85
N PRO A 274 -4.70 22.70 14.83
CA PRO A 274 -5.61 21.61 14.40
C PRO A 274 -5.82 21.63 12.88
N THR A 275 -6.40 20.55 12.34
CA THR A 275 -6.96 20.61 10.99
C THR A 275 -8.16 21.57 10.99
N PRO A 276 -8.19 22.59 10.12
CA PRO A 276 -9.27 23.55 10.13
C PRO A 276 -10.53 22.92 9.53
N TRP A 277 -11.58 22.80 10.35
CA TRP A 277 -12.89 22.32 9.91
C TRP A 277 -13.91 23.45 10.03
N GLY A 278 -14.68 23.65 8.96
CA GLY A 278 -15.77 24.62 8.88
C GLY A 278 -16.97 24.02 8.15
N ASN A 279 -18.08 24.75 8.12
CA ASN A 279 -19.28 24.28 7.43
C ASN A 279 -18.98 24.05 5.94
N GLY A 280 -19.24 22.82 5.46
CA GLY A 280 -19.03 22.44 4.06
C GLY A 280 -17.57 22.27 3.64
N VAL A 281 -16.61 22.31 4.57
CA VAL A 281 -15.20 22.05 4.26
C VAL A 281 -15.00 20.56 3.95
N SER A 282 -14.37 20.30 2.80
CA SER A 282 -13.92 18.98 2.35
C SER A 282 -12.55 19.16 1.70
N TYR A 283 -11.60 18.29 2.03
CA TYR A 283 -10.26 18.29 1.44
C TYR A 283 -10.13 17.15 0.44
N GLN A 284 -9.43 17.36 -0.66
CA GLN A 284 -9.42 16.42 -1.78
C GLN A 284 -8.05 16.34 -2.43
N MET A 285 -7.43 15.16 -2.46
CA MET A 285 -6.27 14.90 -3.30
C MET A 285 -6.69 14.15 -4.57
N PHE A 286 -5.87 14.29 -5.61
CA PHE A 286 -6.13 13.67 -6.89
C PHE A 286 -4.90 12.92 -7.39
N VAL A 287 -5.12 11.74 -7.96
CA VAL A 287 -4.11 10.96 -8.68
C VAL A 287 -4.60 10.79 -10.11
N ASP A 288 -3.88 11.40 -11.05
CA ASP A 288 -4.20 11.41 -12.49
C ASP A 288 -3.83 10.09 -13.15
N SER A 289 -2.64 9.57 -12.82
CA SER A 289 -2.18 8.29 -13.37
C SER A 289 -1.18 7.61 -12.45
N VAL A 290 -1.07 6.29 -12.59
CA VAL A 290 -0.04 5.48 -11.93
C VAL A 290 0.60 4.54 -12.95
N ASP A 291 1.89 4.75 -13.22
CA ASP A 291 2.72 3.85 -14.05
C ASP A 291 3.55 2.95 -13.14
N VAL A 292 3.29 1.65 -13.22
CA VAL A 292 4.04 0.60 -12.51
C VAL A 292 4.89 -0.15 -13.53
N LYS A 293 6.19 -0.27 -13.23
CA LYS A 293 7.14 -1.14 -13.93
C LYS A 293 7.73 -2.12 -12.94
N CYS A 294 7.37 -3.39 -13.07
CA CYS A 294 7.89 -4.45 -12.22
C CYS A 294 9.40 -4.66 -12.47
N SER A 295 10.14 -5.05 -11.43
CA SER A 295 11.53 -5.44 -11.61
C SER A 295 11.65 -6.59 -12.63
N GLY A 296 12.58 -6.45 -13.58
CA GLY A 296 12.77 -7.41 -14.68
C GLY A 296 11.97 -7.13 -15.94
N ASP A 297 10.90 -6.33 -15.87
CA ASP A 297 10.23 -5.80 -17.06
C ASP A 297 11.06 -4.65 -17.62
N GLN A 298 12.00 -5.00 -18.51
CA GLN A 298 12.61 -4.04 -19.41
C GLN A 298 11.52 -3.62 -20.40
N GLY A 299 10.69 -2.65 -20.01
CA GLY A 299 9.67 -2.08 -20.90
C GLY A 299 10.29 -1.82 -22.27
N THR A 300 9.66 -2.33 -23.32
CA THR A 300 10.02 -2.00 -24.69
C THR A 300 9.96 -0.48 -24.82
N GLN A 301 11.13 0.17 -24.80
CA GLN A 301 11.25 1.53 -25.27
C GLN A 301 10.89 1.49 -26.75
N THR A 302 9.66 1.85 -27.08
CA THR A 302 9.28 2.17 -28.45
C THR A 302 10.02 3.44 -28.83
N SER A 303 11.22 3.26 -29.38
CA SER A 303 11.85 4.29 -30.19
C SER A 303 10.89 4.58 -31.34
N THR A 304 10.31 5.78 -31.35
CA THR A 304 9.55 6.28 -32.49
C THR A 304 10.50 6.51 -33.65
N ASP A 305 10.69 5.48 -34.47
CA ASP A 305 11.17 5.64 -35.83
C ASP A 305 10.10 5.09 -36.79
N ALA A 306 9.65 5.98 -37.67
CA ALA A 306 8.48 5.81 -38.49
C ALA A 306 8.73 4.82 -39.64
N GLY A 307 7.84 3.83 -39.78
CA GLY A 307 7.71 2.97 -40.95
C GLY A 307 6.29 2.47 -41.08
N GLU A 308 5.63 2.82 -42.18
CA GLU A 308 4.24 2.52 -42.56
C GLU A 308 3.90 1.01 -42.64
N PRO A 309 2.59 0.64 -42.67
CA PRO A 309 2.10 -0.67 -42.29
C PRO A 309 2.00 -1.67 -43.45
N SER A 310 2.20 -2.95 -43.15
CA SER A 310 1.70 -4.07 -43.97
C SER A 310 0.83 -4.99 -43.12
N ASN A 311 -0.46 -5.07 -43.47
CA ASN A 311 -1.50 -5.93 -42.85
C ASN A 311 -1.56 -7.30 -43.59
N PRO A 312 -2.31 -8.31 -43.10
CA PRO A 312 -1.80 -9.43 -42.30
C PRO A 312 -1.97 -10.79 -43.02
N THR A 313 -1.29 -11.83 -42.53
CA THR A 313 -1.65 -13.23 -42.85
C THR A 313 -1.85 -14.03 -41.57
N SER A 314 -3.06 -14.55 -41.44
CA SER A 314 -3.58 -15.44 -40.40
C SER A 314 -2.82 -16.76 -40.33
N GLY A 315 -2.38 -17.14 -39.12
CA GLY A 315 -1.92 -18.48 -38.77
C GLY A 315 -2.68 -19.00 -37.54
N PRO A 316 -2.89 -20.32 -37.42
CA PRO A 316 -3.86 -20.90 -36.49
C PRO A 316 -3.38 -20.91 -35.03
N GLU A 317 -4.34 -20.75 -34.11
CA GLU A 317 -4.16 -20.83 -32.66
C GLU A 317 -3.57 -22.17 -32.20
N PRO A 318 -2.66 -22.19 -31.21
CA PRO A 318 -2.25 -23.40 -30.51
C PRO A 318 -3.27 -23.81 -29.42
N PRO A 319 -3.33 -25.11 -29.07
CA PRO A 319 -4.38 -25.65 -28.22
C PRO A 319 -4.23 -25.29 -26.75
N VAL A 320 -5.38 -25.00 -26.13
CA VAL A 320 -5.57 -24.74 -24.70
C VAL A 320 -5.26 -26.00 -23.89
N SER A 321 -4.26 -25.95 -23.02
CA SER A 321 -3.96 -27.01 -22.06
C SER A 321 -4.78 -26.82 -20.78
N ASN A 322 -5.59 -27.83 -20.46
CA ASN A 322 -6.36 -27.94 -19.22
C ASN A 322 -5.47 -27.97 -17.97
N LEU A 323 -5.66 -27.02 -17.06
CA LEU A 323 -5.25 -27.13 -15.65
C LEU A 323 -6.44 -27.61 -14.80
N PRO A 324 -6.23 -28.42 -13.75
CA PRO A 324 -7.31 -28.94 -12.92
C PRO A 324 -7.94 -27.82 -12.09
N GLY A 325 -9.27 -27.68 -12.19
CA GLY A 325 -10.03 -26.66 -11.48
C GLY A 325 -9.98 -26.82 -9.97
N GLY A 326 -9.40 -25.83 -9.29
CA GLY A 326 -9.75 -25.51 -7.91
C GLY A 326 -11.19 -24.96 -7.90
N GLN A 327 -12.03 -25.51 -7.03
CA GLN A 327 -13.41 -25.07 -6.83
C GLN A 327 -13.45 -23.58 -6.47
N LYS A 328 -13.85 -22.74 -7.43
CA LYS A 328 -14.34 -21.40 -7.15
C LYS A 328 -15.70 -21.54 -6.45
N CYS A 329 -15.82 -20.92 -5.27
CA CYS A 329 -17.08 -20.86 -4.52
C CYS A 329 -18.19 -20.32 -5.43
N ARG A 330 -19.30 -21.06 -5.51
CA ARG A 330 -20.48 -20.64 -6.27
C ARG A 330 -21.15 -19.46 -5.57
N PRO A 331 -21.58 -18.41 -6.29
CA PRO A 331 -22.47 -17.41 -5.71
C PRO A 331 -23.83 -18.05 -5.43
N ARG A 332 -24.44 -17.74 -4.28
CA ARG A 332 -25.83 -18.15 -4.03
C ARG A 332 -26.81 -17.19 -4.72
N PRO A 333 -27.92 -17.72 -5.27
CA PRO A 333 -29.08 -16.92 -5.62
C PRO A 333 -29.82 -16.49 -4.34
N TYR A 334 -30.47 -15.33 -4.41
CA TYR A 334 -31.24 -14.59 -3.40
C TYR A 334 -31.79 -15.39 -2.21
#